data_AF-A0A8J4EDV1-F1
#
_entry.id   AF-A0A8J4EDV1-F1
#
_cell.length_a   1.000
_cell.length_b   1.000
_cell.length_c   1.000
_cell.angle_alpha   90.00
_cell.angle_beta   90.00
_cell.angle_gamma   90.00
#
_symmetry.space_group_name_H-M   'P 1'
#
loop_
_entity.id
_entity.type
_entity.pdbx_description
1 polymer ?
#
loop_
_entity_poly.entity_id
_entity_poly.type
_entity_poly.pdbx_seq_one_letter_code
_entity_poly.pdbx_strand_id
1 'polypeptide(L)'
;MRRYDLGVDVVHAATVRRYAGDWRGACRVTRVDLDLTLERLDGVPAFEDDMRHLAPEVLRWHLLRGDLEPLVHRQLELARYGKLSLVVRAPRQSGAPVPLVLLVVDGSVYHPPRLPRCVWDVRHLDGLRDAAPPYTWYLDPLNTGDLAPSALPPLVRTAVFSDRPRGPYLPAPGVSVPERFHVQCHRARHYVGWRDGELRLLSHGDADRERVLHALGARRFGCFEVEHAWERRAGRLPRRMRAVARHLYLATAYGDAAEVARLLDAGVDPRGVRGPQGQSLLHVADGLDPAVVRRLLDAGLDPDLRDNDGRRTALRR
;
A
#
# COMPACT_ATOMS: atom_id res chain seq x y z
N MET A 1 -19.20 4.20 -7.49
CA MET A 1 -19.12 2.73 -7.63
C MET A 1 -18.42 2.42 -8.95
N ARG A 2 -17.12 2.08 -8.93
CA ARG A 2 -16.29 1.99 -10.17
C ARG A 2 -16.60 0.68 -10.93
N ARG A 3 -16.68 0.80 -12.26
CA ARG A 3 -17.07 -0.17 -13.33
C ARG A 3 -16.40 -1.56 -13.33
N TYR A 4 -15.57 -1.88 -12.33
CA TYR A 4 -14.67 -3.05 -12.31
C TYR A 4 -14.69 -3.82 -10.99
N ASP A 5 -15.65 -3.55 -10.07
CA ASP A 5 -15.86 -4.43 -8.92
C ASP A 5 -16.47 -5.76 -9.38
N LEU A 6 -15.85 -6.88 -8.99
CA LEU A 6 -16.53 -8.16 -9.03
C LEU A 6 -17.60 -8.11 -7.93
N GLY A 7 -18.87 -8.08 -8.34
CA GLY A 7 -19.99 -8.10 -7.39
C GLY A 7 -19.88 -9.30 -6.45
N VAL A 8 -20.40 -9.15 -5.23
CA VAL A 8 -20.34 -10.19 -4.18
C VAL A 8 -20.83 -11.55 -4.69
N ASP A 9 -21.87 -11.56 -5.52
CA ASP A 9 -22.43 -12.78 -6.13
C ASP A 9 -21.43 -13.49 -7.05
N VAL A 10 -20.66 -12.72 -7.83
CA VAL A 10 -19.65 -13.28 -8.75
C VAL A 10 -18.52 -13.92 -7.96
N VAL A 11 -18.05 -13.25 -6.90
CA VAL A 11 -17.01 -13.75 -6.01
C VAL A 11 -17.46 -15.03 -5.30
N HIS A 12 -18.70 -15.03 -4.79
CA HIS A 12 -19.29 -16.21 -4.15
C HIS A 12 -19.41 -17.38 -5.13
N ALA A 13 -19.94 -17.13 -6.33
CA ALA A 13 -20.10 -18.13 -7.37
C ALA A 13 -18.76 -18.72 -7.88
N ALA A 14 -17.70 -17.90 -7.92
CA ALA A 14 -16.34 -18.35 -8.23
C ALA A 14 -15.79 -19.24 -7.12
N THR A 15 -15.98 -18.81 -5.87
CA THR A 15 -15.52 -19.54 -4.68
C THR A 15 -16.14 -20.93 -4.61
N VAL A 16 -17.46 -21.05 -4.77
CA VAL A 16 -18.17 -22.35 -4.76
C VAL A 16 -17.59 -23.30 -5.82
N ARG A 17 -17.32 -22.79 -7.03
CA ARG A 17 -16.76 -23.61 -8.12
C ARG A 17 -15.33 -24.06 -7.88
N ARG A 18 -14.49 -23.20 -7.30
CA ARG A 18 -13.13 -23.60 -6.89
C ARG A 18 -13.16 -24.73 -5.86
N TYR A 19 -14.02 -24.63 -4.84
CA TYR A 19 -14.18 -25.70 -3.85
C TYR A 19 -14.71 -27.01 -4.45
N ALA A 20 -15.47 -26.93 -5.55
CA ALA A 20 -15.91 -28.10 -6.31
C ALA A 20 -14.87 -28.62 -7.32
N GLY A 21 -13.69 -27.99 -7.43
CA GLY A 21 -12.68 -28.32 -8.42
C GLY A 21 -13.01 -27.86 -9.86
N ASP A 22 -14.10 -27.13 -10.08
CA ASP A 22 -14.53 -26.60 -11.37
C ASP A 22 -13.84 -25.26 -11.68
N TRP A 23 -12.54 -25.31 -11.95
CA TRP A 23 -11.77 -24.11 -12.29
C TRP A 23 -12.25 -23.44 -13.59
N ARG A 24 -12.73 -24.23 -14.56
CA ARG A 24 -13.28 -23.71 -15.84
C ARG A 24 -14.54 -22.90 -15.60
N GLY A 25 -15.44 -23.37 -14.75
CA GLY A 25 -16.61 -22.61 -14.34
C GLY A 25 -16.26 -21.37 -13.51
N ALA A 26 -15.24 -21.44 -12.65
CA ALA A 26 -14.75 -20.28 -11.91
C ALA A 26 -14.22 -19.19 -12.85
N CYS A 27 -13.48 -19.55 -13.90
CA CYS A 27 -13.07 -18.64 -14.97
C CYS A 27 -14.27 -18.01 -15.69
N ARG A 28 -15.28 -18.82 -16.04
CA ARG A 28 -16.49 -18.34 -16.72
C ARG A 28 -17.24 -17.27 -15.92
N VAL A 29 -17.49 -17.50 -14.63
CA VAL A 29 -18.25 -16.53 -13.82
C VAL A 29 -17.48 -15.24 -13.58
N THR A 30 -16.14 -15.31 -13.53
CA THR A 30 -15.27 -14.15 -13.36
C THR A 30 -14.94 -13.46 -14.70
N ARG A 31 -15.45 -13.96 -15.83
CA ARG A 31 -15.16 -13.45 -17.18
C ARG A 31 -13.66 -13.48 -17.50
N VAL A 32 -13.04 -14.62 -17.19
CA VAL A 32 -11.75 -15.04 -17.70
C VAL A 32 -12.01 -16.11 -18.74
N ASP A 33 -11.76 -15.79 -19.99
CA ASP A 33 -11.97 -16.67 -21.13
C ASP A 33 -10.81 -17.64 -21.28
N LEU A 34 -11.10 -18.78 -21.89
CA LEU A 34 -10.17 -19.86 -22.12
C LEU A 34 -9.97 -20.02 -23.63
N ASP A 35 -8.72 -19.92 -24.06
CA ASP A 35 -8.33 -20.16 -25.45
C ASP A 35 -8.16 -21.68 -25.70
N LEU A 36 -8.49 -22.13 -26.91
CA LEU A 36 -8.36 -23.54 -27.30
C LEU A 36 -6.92 -24.08 -27.20
N THR A 37 -5.92 -23.18 -27.24
CA THR A 37 -4.51 -23.56 -27.02
C THR A 37 -4.24 -24.21 -25.67
N LEU A 38 -5.12 -24.06 -24.67
CA LEU A 38 -5.01 -24.73 -23.37
C LEU A 38 -5.01 -26.25 -23.47
N GLU A 39 -5.64 -26.83 -24.48
CA GLU A 39 -5.67 -28.28 -24.72
C GLU A 39 -4.25 -28.87 -24.89
N ARG A 40 -3.26 -28.04 -25.25
CA ARG A 40 -1.84 -28.44 -25.34
C ARG A 40 -1.22 -28.82 -23.98
N LEU A 41 -1.87 -28.45 -22.88
CA LEU A 41 -1.45 -28.80 -21.52
C LEU A 41 -2.34 -29.88 -20.89
N ASP A 42 -3.32 -30.41 -21.62
CA ASP A 42 -4.18 -31.47 -21.09
C ASP A 42 -3.35 -32.69 -20.68
N GLY A 43 -3.61 -33.22 -19.50
CA GLY A 43 -2.88 -34.35 -18.94
C GLY A 43 -1.51 -34.02 -18.36
N VAL A 44 -1.05 -32.76 -18.40
CA VAL A 44 0.18 -32.33 -17.71
C VAL A 44 -0.11 -32.18 -16.20
N PRO A 45 0.46 -33.03 -15.32
CA PRO A 45 0.01 -33.08 -13.92
C PRO A 45 0.22 -31.77 -13.15
N ALA A 46 1.33 -31.08 -13.41
CA ALA A 46 1.63 -29.79 -12.79
C ALA A 46 0.65 -28.68 -13.22
N PHE A 47 0.18 -28.72 -14.47
CA PHE A 47 -0.83 -27.77 -14.96
C PHE A 47 -2.19 -28.04 -14.32
N GLU A 48 -2.62 -29.30 -14.28
CA GLU A 48 -3.87 -29.69 -13.60
C GLU A 48 -3.85 -29.29 -12.12
N ASP A 49 -2.70 -29.43 -11.46
CA ASP A 49 -2.53 -28.98 -10.08
C ASP A 49 -2.61 -27.46 -9.92
N ASP A 50 -1.94 -26.70 -10.78
CA ASP A 50 -2.04 -25.24 -10.78
C ASP A 50 -3.46 -24.76 -11.07
N MET A 51 -4.21 -25.42 -11.96
CA MET A 51 -5.58 -25.06 -12.29
C MET A 51 -6.57 -25.37 -11.17
N ARG A 52 -6.38 -26.45 -10.40
CA ARG A 52 -7.18 -26.71 -9.18
C ARG A 52 -7.07 -25.58 -8.15
N HIS A 53 -5.94 -24.87 -8.14
CA HIS A 53 -5.68 -23.79 -7.19
C HIS A 53 -5.81 -22.38 -7.82
N LEU A 54 -6.29 -22.28 -9.06
CA LEU A 54 -6.49 -21.01 -9.74
C LEU A 54 -7.57 -20.18 -9.03
N ALA A 55 -7.25 -18.93 -8.72
CA ALA A 55 -8.13 -17.89 -8.20
C ALA A 55 -8.38 -16.82 -9.28
N PRO A 56 -9.28 -17.07 -10.25
CA PRO A 56 -9.48 -16.14 -11.37
C PRO A 56 -10.07 -14.79 -10.92
N GLU A 57 -10.80 -14.76 -9.79
CA GLU A 57 -11.29 -13.53 -9.17
C GLU A 57 -10.16 -12.65 -8.63
N VAL A 58 -9.09 -13.25 -8.10
CA VAL A 58 -7.91 -12.53 -7.59
C VAL A 58 -7.06 -12.04 -8.77
N LEU A 59 -6.85 -12.90 -9.77
CA LEU A 59 -6.13 -12.56 -10.99
C LEU A 59 -6.78 -11.36 -11.69
N ARG A 60 -8.10 -11.43 -11.88
CA ARG A 60 -8.86 -10.36 -12.52
C ARG A 60 -8.84 -9.07 -11.73
N TRP A 61 -8.97 -9.15 -10.41
CA TRP A 61 -8.97 -7.98 -9.56
C TRP A 61 -7.63 -7.23 -9.64
N HIS A 62 -6.50 -7.94 -9.71
CA HIS A 62 -5.19 -7.30 -9.91
C HIS A 62 -5.01 -6.75 -11.33
N LEU A 63 -5.38 -7.49 -12.37
CA LEU A 63 -5.10 -7.06 -13.75
C LEU A 63 -6.04 -6.00 -14.30
N LEU A 64 -7.24 -5.84 -13.73
CA LEU A 64 -8.23 -4.85 -14.17
C LEU A 64 -8.36 -3.65 -13.21
N ARG A 65 -7.52 -3.56 -12.17
CA ARG A 65 -7.45 -2.41 -11.26
C ARG A 65 -5.99 -2.03 -10.97
N GLY A 66 -5.68 -0.73 -10.99
CA GLY A 66 -4.37 -0.18 -10.64
C GLY A 66 -3.64 0.49 -11.82
N ASP A 67 -2.56 1.21 -11.52
CA ASP A 67 -1.62 1.86 -12.45
C ASP A 67 -0.84 0.87 -13.34
N LEU A 68 -1.42 -0.30 -13.64
CA LEU A 68 -0.86 -1.31 -14.54
C LEU A 68 -0.96 -0.90 -16.01
N GLU A 69 -1.29 0.35 -16.34
CA GLU A 69 -1.23 0.88 -17.72
C GLU A 69 0.05 0.48 -18.47
N PRO A 70 1.26 0.40 -17.85
CA PRO A 70 2.46 -0.08 -18.54
C PRO A 70 2.45 -1.58 -18.91
N LEU A 71 1.63 -2.40 -18.23
CA LEU A 71 1.44 -3.83 -18.48
C LEU A 71 0.17 -4.13 -19.31
N VAL A 72 -0.73 -3.15 -19.44
CA VAL A 72 -1.81 -3.21 -20.43
C VAL A 72 -1.17 -3.45 -21.80
N HIS A 73 -1.80 -4.29 -22.63
CA HIS A 73 -1.28 -4.79 -23.91
C HIS A 73 -0.27 -5.96 -23.88
N ARG A 74 0.13 -6.51 -22.72
CA ARG A 74 1.08 -7.65 -22.67
C ARG A 74 0.41 -8.99 -22.34
N GLN A 75 1.00 -10.06 -22.87
CA GLN A 75 0.84 -11.40 -22.30
C GLN A 75 1.73 -11.50 -21.07
N LEU A 76 1.21 -12.10 -19.99
CA LEU A 76 1.92 -12.27 -18.73
C LEU A 76 1.97 -13.75 -18.38
N GLU A 77 3.15 -14.26 -18.06
CA GLU A 77 3.35 -15.67 -17.75
C GLU A 77 2.84 -15.99 -16.34
N LEU A 78 1.93 -16.96 -16.22
CA LEU A 78 1.50 -17.49 -14.93
C LEU A 78 2.45 -18.60 -14.48
N ALA A 79 2.66 -19.59 -15.35
CA ALA A 79 3.46 -20.77 -15.08
C ALA A 79 4.07 -21.33 -16.38
N ARG A 80 5.13 -22.13 -16.26
CA ARG A 80 5.82 -22.77 -17.38
C ARG A 80 5.92 -24.27 -17.16
N TYR A 81 5.60 -25.03 -18.19
CA TYR A 81 5.52 -26.48 -18.23
C TYR A 81 6.41 -26.99 -19.38
N GLY A 82 7.71 -27.11 -19.11
CA GLY A 82 8.70 -27.41 -20.15
C GLY A 82 8.79 -26.28 -21.18
N LYS A 83 8.50 -26.59 -22.45
CA LYS A 83 8.50 -25.61 -23.55
C LYS A 83 7.22 -24.79 -23.65
N LEU A 84 6.18 -25.13 -22.89
CA LEU A 84 4.89 -24.45 -22.95
C LEU A 84 4.73 -23.49 -21.78
N SER A 85 4.27 -22.28 -22.06
CA SER A 85 3.99 -21.27 -21.04
C SER A 85 2.51 -20.96 -21.01
N LEU A 86 1.90 -21.09 -19.83
CA LEU A 86 0.55 -20.61 -19.57
C LEU A 86 0.63 -19.09 -19.36
N VAL A 87 -0.10 -18.35 -20.17
CA VAL A 87 -0.10 -16.90 -20.12
C VAL A 87 -1.52 -16.36 -20.00
N VAL A 88 -1.65 -15.21 -19.34
CA VAL A 88 -2.85 -14.40 -19.36
C VAL A 88 -2.64 -13.20 -20.28
N ARG A 89 -3.58 -12.97 -21.18
CA ARG A 89 -3.59 -11.79 -22.05
C ARG A 89 -4.56 -10.75 -21.50
N ALA A 90 -4.02 -9.58 -21.15
CA ALA A 90 -4.81 -8.42 -20.79
C ALA A 90 -5.49 -7.78 -22.02
N PRO A 91 -6.64 -7.11 -21.86
CA PRO A 91 -7.33 -6.45 -22.96
C PRO A 91 -6.49 -5.32 -23.58
N ARG A 92 -6.68 -5.09 -24.89
CA ARG A 92 -5.93 -4.11 -25.68
C ARG A 92 -6.31 -2.65 -25.44
N GLN A 93 -7.39 -2.35 -24.71
CA GLN A 93 -7.80 -0.97 -24.39
C GLN A 93 -8.33 -0.90 -22.96
N SER A 94 -7.88 0.10 -22.20
CA SER A 94 -8.50 0.49 -20.94
C SER A 94 -9.93 0.98 -21.23
N GLY A 95 -10.95 0.41 -20.58
CA GLY A 95 -12.35 0.84 -20.76
C GLY A 95 -13.27 -0.09 -21.54
N ALA A 96 -12.74 -0.96 -22.41
CA ALA A 96 -13.55 -1.91 -23.17
C ALA A 96 -13.88 -3.16 -22.33
N PRO A 97 -15.09 -3.75 -22.43
CA PRO A 97 -15.50 -4.94 -21.67
C PRO A 97 -14.89 -6.23 -22.26
N VAL A 98 -13.62 -6.21 -22.67
CA VAL A 98 -12.96 -7.37 -23.24
C VAL A 98 -12.42 -8.25 -22.09
N PRO A 99 -12.74 -9.57 -22.07
CA PRO A 99 -12.33 -10.47 -21.00
C PRO A 99 -10.81 -10.72 -21.01
N LEU A 100 -10.28 -11.10 -19.84
CA LEU A 100 -8.94 -11.68 -19.77
C LEU A 100 -8.97 -13.03 -20.47
N VAL A 101 -7.93 -13.39 -21.21
CA VAL A 101 -7.86 -14.69 -21.90
C VAL A 101 -6.68 -15.48 -21.37
N LEU A 102 -6.91 -16.70 -20.89
CA LEU A 102 -5.87 -17.69 -20.61
C LEU A 102 -5.57 -18.48 -21.87
N LEU A 103 -4.29 -18.57 -22.23
CA LEU A 103 -3.82 -19.26 -23.43
C LEU A 103 -2.45 -19.86 -23.22
N VAL A 104 -2.03 -20.75 -24.12
CA VAL A 104 -0.72 -21.40 -24.08
C VAL A 104 0.12 -20.95 -25.25
N VAL A 105 1.33 -20.49 -24.94
CA VAL A 105 2.34 -20.08 -25.94
C VAL A 105 3.56 -20.98 -25.87
N ASP A 106 4.35 -20.98 -26.93
CA ASP A 106 5.66 -21.62 -26.92
C ASP A 106 6.66 -20.74 -26.14
N GLY A 107 6.93 -21.15 -24.90
CA GLY A 107 7.84 -20.50 -23.98
C GLY A 107 9.31 -20.64 -24.34
N SER A 108 9.65 -21.41 -25.39
CA SER A 108 11.01 -21.42 -25.95
C SER A 108 11.27 -20.27 -26.92
N VAL A 109 10.21 -19.71 -27.50
CA VAL A 109 10.28 -18.63 -28.50
C VAL A 109 9.93 -17.28 -27.89
N TYR A 110 8.99 -17.26 -26.94
CA TYR A 110 8.47 -16.04 -26.35
C TYR A 110 8.53 -16.10 -24.83
N HIS A 111 9.11 -15.08 -24.21
CA HIS A 111 9.35 -15.01 -22.76
C HIS A 111 8.62 -13.81 -22.15
N PRO A 112 7.31 -13.93 -21.87
CA PRO A 112 6.55 -12.84 -21.27
C PRO A 112 7.00 -12.59 -19.81
N PRO A 113 6.81 -11.38 -19.27
CA PRO A 113 7.04 -11.11 -17.86
C PRO A 113 6.20 -12.05 -16.99
N ARG A 114 6.83 -12.59 -15.95
CA ARG A 114 6.18 -13.54 -15.04
C ARG A 114 5.38 -12.82 -13.96
N LEU A 115 4.14 -13.25 -13.78
CA LEU A 115 3.31 -12.84 -12.65
C LEU A 115 3.66 -13.65 -11.40
N PRO A 116 3.78 -13.00 -10.23
CA PRO A 116 3.89 -13.70 -8.96
C PRO A 116 2.71 -14.66 -8.75
N ARG A 117 2.96 -15.85 -8.17
CA ARG A 117 1.88 -16.79 -7.86
C ARG A 117 0.83 -16.21 -6.91
N CYS A 118 1.23 -15.29 -6.03
CA CYS A 118 0.34 -14.66 -5.05
C CYS A 118 -0.82 -13.87 -5.66
N VAL A 119 -0.77 -13.50 -6.95
CA VAL A 119 -1.87 -12.78 -7.60
C VAL A 119 -2.87 -13.69 -8.33
N TRP A 120 -2.67 -15.01 -8.33
CA TRP A 120 -3.56 -15.93 -9.06
C TRP A 120 -3.70 -17.35 -8.48
N ASP A 121 -2.85 -17.79 -7.56
CA ASP A 121 -2.86 -19.14 -6.97
C ASP A 121 -3.22 -19.05 -5.48
N VAL A 122 -4.28 -19.77 -5.07
CA VAL A 122 -4.78 -19.71 -3.67
C VAL A 122 -3.75 -20.18 -2.64
N ARG A 123 -2.78 -21.00 -3.03
CA ARG A 123 -1.75 -21.54 -2.13
C ARG A 123 -0.68 -20.50 -1.77
N HIS A 124 -0.56 -19.45 -2.57
CA HIS A 124 0.50 -18.46 -2.47
C HIS A 124 0.00 -17.06 -2.14
N LEU A 125 -1.29 -16.90 -1.79
CA LEU A 125 -1.88 -15.59 -1.56
C LEU A 125 -1.24 -14.85 -0.38
N ASP A 126 -0.65 -15.56 0.57
CA ASP A 126 0.12 -14.98 1.67
C ASP A 126 1.25 -14.07 1.17
N GLY A 127 1.87 -14.42 0.04
CA GLY A 127 2.85 -13.58 -0.65
C GLY A 127 2.31 -12.26 -1.19
N LEU A 128 1.00 -11.98 -1.12
CA LEU A 128 0.45 -10.64 -1.42
C LEU A 128 0.93 -9.58 -0.41
N ARG A 129 1.26 -10.00 0.81
CA ARG A 129 1.79 -9.12 1.86
C ARG A 129 3.14 -8.54 1.50
N ASP A 130 3.97 -9.36 0.84
CA ASP A 130 5.36 -9.05 0.52
C ASP A 130 5.53 -8.65 -0.96
N ALA A 131 4.42 -8.57 -1.71
CA ALA A 131 4.45 -8.25 -3.12
C ALA A 131 4.94 -6.81 -3.35
N ALA A 132 5.89 -6.65 -4.27
CA ALA A 132 6.30 -5.32 -4.71
C ALA A 132 5.23 -4.66 -5.59
N PRO A 133 5.23 -3.31 -5.71
CA PRO A 133 4.51 -2.64 -6.78
C PRO A 133 4.83 -3.27 -8.15
N PRO A 134 3.86 -3.36 -9.07
CA PRO A 134 2.55 -2.70 -9.02
C PRO A 134 1.40 -3.55 -8.43
N TYR A 135 1.70 -4.71 -7.85
CA TYR A 135 0.67 -5.65 -7.36
C TYR A 135 0.02 -5.23 -6.03
N THR A 136 0.51 -4.15 -5.43
CA THR A 136 0.05 -3.60 -4.14
C THR A 136 -0.67 -2.26 -4.27
N TRP A 137 -1.21 -1.93 -5.45
CA TRP A 137 -1.92 -0.67 -5.73
C TRP A 137 -3.04 -0.33 -4.73
N TYR A 138 -3.62 -1.34 -4.10
CA TYR A 138 -4.70 -1.21 -3.12
C TYR A 138 -4.19 -0.86 -1.72
N LEU A 139 -2.90 -1.08 -1.43
CA LEU A 139 -2.33 -0.77 -0.11
C LEU A 139 -2.41 0.72 0.17
N ASP A 140 -2.12 1.58 -0.80
CA ASP A 140 -2.20 3.03 -0.60
C ASP A 140 -3.64 3.50 -0.29
N PRO A 141 -4.67 3.16 -1.08
CA PRO A 141 -6.08 3.43 -0.75
C PRO A 141 -6.57 2.81 0.56
N LEU A 142 -6.14 1.58 0.91
CA LEU A 142 -6.44 0.98 2.22
C LEU A 142 -5.81 1.81 3.34
N ASN A 143 -4.55 2.20 3.15
CA ASN A 143 -3.78 2.97 4.10
C ASN A 143 -4.20 4.44 4.17
N THR A 144 -4.97 4.98 3.22
CA THR A 144 -5.55 6.34 3.29
C THR A 144 -7.02 6.35 3.71
N GLY A 145 -7.65 5.18 3.83
CA GLY A 145 -9.08 5.05 4.12
C GLY A 145 -9.99 5.24 2.91
N ASP A 146 -9.43 5.48 1.72
CA ASP A 146 -10.18 5.60 0.47
C ASP A 146 -10.75 4.26 -0.02
N LEU A 147 -10.23 3.15 0.51
CA LEU A 147 -10.73 1.80 0.29
C LEU A 147 -10.99 1.13 1.64
N ALA A 148 -12.24 0.75 1.91
CA ALA A 148 -12.58 -0.02 3.10
C ALA A 148 -12.07 -1.47 2.98
N PRO A 149 -11.61 -2.12 4.07
CA PRO A 149 -11.22 -3.53 4.04
C PRO A 149 -12.33 -4.45 3.49
N SER A 150 -13.59 -4.14 3.77
CA SER A 150 -14.76 -4.87 3.26
C SER A 150 -14.90 -4.83 1.73
N ALA A 151 -14.32 -3.83 1.07
CA ALA A 151 -14.31 -3.69 -0.39
C ALA A 151 -13.24 -4.55 -1.08
N LEU A 152 -12.34 -5.19 -0.32
CA LEU A 152 -11.42 -6.18 -0.87
C LEU A 152 -12.12 -7.51 -1.16
N PRO A 153 -11.76 -8.23 -2.24
CA PRO A 153 -12.17 -9.61 -2.44
C PRO A 153 -11.83 -10.45 -1.19
N PRO A 154 -12.71 -11.36 -0.74
CA PRO A 154 -12.50 -12.15 0.47
C PRO A 154 -11.14 -12.85 0.53
N LEU A 155 -10.68 -13.44 -0.59
CA LEU A 155 -9.36 -14.07 -0.65
C LEU A 155 -8.21 -13.07 -0.43
N VAL A 156 -8.26 -11.91 -1.07
CA VAL A 156 -7.25 -10.84 -0.89
C VAL A 156 -7.32 -10.30 0.53
N ARG A 157 -8.53 -10.06 1.04
CA ARG A 157 -8.77 -9.60 2.40
C ARG A 157 -8.18 -10.58 3.42
N THR A 158 -8.50 -11.86 3.31
CA THR A 158 -7.98 -12.89 4.22
C THR A 158 -6.47 -12.99 4.12
N ALA A 159 -5.90 -12.95 2.91
CA ALA A 159 -4.46 -12.99 2.72
C ALA A 159 -3.76 -11.79 3.37
N VAL A 160 -4.24 -10.58 3.12
CA VAL A 160 -3.66 -9.33 3.66
C VAL A 160 -3.88 -9.22 5.18
N PHE A 161 -5.06 -9.58 5.69
CA PHE A 161 -5.45 -9.40 7.09
C PHE A 161 -5.41 -10.66 7.99
N SER A 162 -4.91 -11.82 7.51
CA SER A 162 -4.78 -13.01 8.37
C SER A 162 -3.98 -12.76 9.66
N ASP A 163 -4.39 -13.43 10.74
CA ASP A 163 -3.81 -13.30 12.10
C ASP A 163 -2.36 -13.85 12.23
N ARG A 164 -1.71 -14.22 11.12
CA ARG A 164 -0.26 -14.45 11.12
C ARG A 164 0.45 -13.11 11.35
N PRO A 165 1.48 -13.06 12.21
CA PRO A 165 2.26 -11.84 12.40
C PRO A 165 2.69 -11.34 11.02
N ARG A 166 2.42 -10.06 10.77
CA ARG A 166 2.83 -9.37 9.55
C ARG A 166 4.34 -9.61 9.42
N GLY A 167 4.78 -10.02 8.23
CA GLY A 167 6.22 -9.99 7.92
C GLY A 167 6.78 -8.59 8.19
N PRO A 168 8.11 -8.45 8.36
CA PRO A 168 8.69 -7.15 8.65
C PRO A 168 8.26 -6.17 7.55
N TYR A 169 7.78 -5.01 7.96
CA TYR A 169 7.57 -3.87 7.09
C TYR A 169 8.72 -3.75 6.10
N LEU A 170 8.44 -3.80 4.80
CA LEU A 170 9.45 -3.50 3.78
C LEU A 170 9.47 -1.98 3.62
N PRO A 171 10.48 -1.26 4.15
CA PRO A 171 10.56 0.18 3.98
C PRO A 171 10.53 0.51 2.49
N ALA A 172 9.81 1.58 2.12
CA ALA A 172 9.90 2.10 0.76
C ALA A 172 11.40 2.31 0.43
N PRO A 173 11.95 1.65 -0.60
CA PRO A 173 13.38 1.75 -0.89
C PRO A 173 13.79 3.22 -1.05
N GLY A 174 14.71 3.69 -0.21
CA GLY A 174 15.33 5.00 -0.37
C GLY A 174 14.55 6.21 0.17
N VAL A 175 13.72 6.07 1.21
CA VAL A 175 13.28 7.26 1.98
C VAL A 175 14.47 7.77 2.81
N SER A 176 15.37 8.51 2.16
CA SER A 176 16.36 9.32 2.87
C SER A 176 15.62 10.44 3.59
N VAL A 177 15.87 10.58 4.89
CA VAL A 177 15.38 11.72 5.67
C VAL A 177 16.19 12.93 5.23
N PRO A 178 15.61 13.91 4.51
CA PRO A 178 16.36 15.07 4.08
C PRO A 178 16.72 15.92 5.30
N GLU A 179 17.94 16.43 5.37
CA GLU A 179 18.38 17.34 6.45
C GLU A 179 17.51 18.60 6.55
N ARG A 180 16.93 19.03 5.43
CA ARG A 180 16.06 20.20 5.34
C ARG A 180 15.09 20.09 4.17
N PHE A 181 13.90 20.62 4.37
CA PHE A 181 12.84 20.81 3.40
C PHE A 181 12.77 22.29 3.04
N HIS A 182 12.64 22.62 1.76
CA HIS A 182 12.43 24.01 1.35
C HIS A 182 10.94 24.32 1.22
N VAL A 183 10.59 25.55 1.54
CA VAL A 183 9.25 26.12 1.37
C VAL A 183 9.36 27.51 0.77
N GLN A 184 8.31 27.93 0.05
CA GLN A 184 8.22 29.31 -0.41
C GLN A 184 7.75 30.18 0.76
N CYS A 185 8.60 31.10 1.21
CA CYS A 185 8.33 32.01 2.29
C CYS A 185 8.38 33.44 1.75
N HIS A 186 7.21 34.04 1.50
CA HIS A 186 7.10 35.29 0.78
C HIS A 186 7.87 35.25 -0.57
N ARG A 187 8.87 36.12 -0.78
CA ARG A 187 9.71 36.20 -2.00
C ARG A 187 10.99 35.37 -1.92
N ALA A 188 11.22 34.63 -0.84
CA ALA A 188 12.43 33.84 -0.62
C ALA A 188 12.13 32.35 -0.45
N ARG A 189 13.15 31.52 -0.71
CA ARG A 189 13.12 30.09 -0.37
C ARG A 189 13.71 29.93 1.02
N HIS A 190 12.90 29.45 1.96
CA HIS A 190 13.34 29.15 3.31
C HIS A 190 13.40 27.65 3.54
N TYR A 191 14.13 27.24 4.56
CA TYR A 191 14.31 25.86 4.97
C TYR A 191 13.66 25.62 6.32
N VAL A 192 13.00 24.47 6.42
CA VAL A 192 12.49 23.87 7.66
C VAL A 192 13.08 22.47 7.77
N GLY A 193 13.22 21.92 8.96
CA GLY A 193 13.77 20.58 9.12
C GLY A 193 13.51 20.08 10.52
N TRP A 194 13.71 18.78 10.73
CA TRP A 194 13.69 18.24 12.09
C TRP A 194 15.08 18.34 12.70
N ARG A 195 15.14 18.82 13.94
CA ARG A 195 16.34 18.81 14.78
C ARG A 195 15.96 18.43 16.19
N ASP A 196 16.73 17.50 16.76
CA ASP A 196 16.54 17.02 18.13
C ASP A 196 15.11 16.51 18.37
N GLY A 197 14.52 15.85 17.36
CA GLY A 197 13.15 15.34 17.44
C GLY A 197 12.05 16.41 17.32
N GLU A 198 12.39 17.65 16.94
CA GLU A 198 11.42 18.74 16.79
C GLU A 198 11.49 19.41 15.42
N LEU A 199 10.34 19.84 14.88
CA LEU A 199 10.32 20.69 13.70
C LEU A 199 10.90 22.09 14.02
N ARG A 200 11.85 22.56 13.21
CA ARG A 200 12.50 23.88 13.32
C ARG A 200 12.44 24.68 12.02
N LEU A 201 12.30 26.00 12.15
CA LEU A 201 12.34 26.97 11.06
C LEU A 201 13.78 27.46 10.81
N LEU A 202 14.58 26.65 10.10
CA LEU A 202 16.04 26.80 9.95
C LEU A 202 16.52 28.11 9.28
N SER A 203 15.64 28.85 8.59
CA SER A 203 16.01 30.08 7.87
C SER A 203 15.58 31.38 8.55
N HIS A 204 14.95 31.32 9.73
CA HIS A 204 14.53 32.52 10.45
C HIS A 204 15.52 32.87 11.55
N GLY A 205 16.13 34.06 11.47
CA GLY A 205 17.00 34.61 12.52
C GLY A 205 16.26 35.44 13.58
N ASP A 206 15.19 36.14 13.19
CA ASP A 206 14.24 36.86 14.06
C ASP A 206 12.82 36.37 13.76
N ALA A 207 12.48 35.20 14.31
CA ALA A 207 11.23 34.51 14.00
C ALA A 207 9.99 35.24 14.57
N ASP A 208 10.12 35.97 15.67
CA ASP A 208 8.99 36.54 16.39
C ASP A 208 8.36 37.72 15.67
N ARG A 209 9.17 38.64 15.12
CA ARG A 209 8.66 39.74 14.31
C ARG A 209 7.88 39.25 13.09
N GLU A 210 8.43 38.26 12.39
CA GLU A 210 7.81 37.72 11.18
C GLU A 210 6.56 36.89 11.49
N ARG A 211 6.51 36.22 12.64
CA ARG A 211 5.34 35.51 13.15
C ARG A 211 4.18 36.46 13.45
N VAL A 212 4.44 37.64 14.02
CA VAL A 212 3.41 38.69 14.22
C VAL A 212 2.84 39.15 12.87
N LEU A 213 3.70 39.42 11.88
CA LEU A 213 3.25 39.82 10.54
C LEU A 213 2.44 38.72 9.83
N HIS A 214 2.79 37.46 10.06
CA HIS A 214 2.03 36.31 9.57
C HIS A 214 0.63 36.23 10.19
N ALA A 215 0.54 36.35 11.51
CA ALA A 215 -0.72 36.26 12.25
C ALA A 215 -1.72 37.35 11.87
N LEU A 216 -1.24 38.53 11.50
CA LEU A 216 -2.07 39.65 11.01
C LEU A 216 -2.55 39.48 9.56
N GLY A 217 -2.20 38.38 8.88
CA GLY A 217 -2.60 38.10 7.49
C GLY A 217 -1.94 39.01 6.44
N ALA A 218 -1.04 39.89 6.85
CA ALA A 218 -0.39 40.87 5.99
C ALA A 218 0.53 40.21 4.95
N ARG A 219 1.07 39.02 5.24
CA ARG A 219 1.95 38.24 4.36
C ARG A 219 1.81 36.74 4.60
N ARG A 220 1.96 35.95 3.53
CA ARG A 220 2.02 34.48 3.60
C ARG A 220 3.47 34.01 3.75
N PHE A 221 3.74 33.35 4.86
CA PHE A 221 5.04 32.79 5.20
C PHE A 221 4.92 31.27 5.30
N GLY A 222 5.38 30.56 4.26
CA GLY A 222 5.23 29.10 4.18
C GLY A 222 5.91 28.34 5.32
N CYS A 223 6.91 28.92 5.98
CA CYS A 223 7.54 28.35 7.18
C CYS A 223 6.55 28.22 8.35
N PHE A 224 5.87 29.31 8.69
CA PHE A 224 4.88 29.31 9.78
C PHE A 224 3.66 28.47 9.44
N GLU A 225 3.24 28.43 8.16
CA GLU A 225 2.17 27.52 7.71
C GLU A 225 2.54 26.05 7.92
N VAL A 226 3.80 25.68 7.69
CA VAL A 226 4.28 24.30 7.91
C VAL A 226 4.43 23.99 9.39
N GLU A 227 4.99 24.91 10.19
CA GLU A 227 5.03 24.81 11.66
C GLU A 227 3.62 24.58 12.22
N HIS A 228 2.68 25.42 11.82
CA HIS A 228 1.29 25.34 12.24
C HIS A 228 0.61 24.06 11.79
N ALA A 229 0.82 23.65 10.53
CA ALA A 229 0.23 22.43 10.01
C ALA A 229 0.76 21.18 10.70
N TRP A 230 2.02 21.22 11.14
CA TRP A 230 2.64 20.15 11.91
C TRP A 230 2.12 20.09 13.35
N GLU A 231 2.06 21.23 14.05
CA GLU A 231 1.58 21.33 15.42
C GLU A 231 0.09 21.00 15.55
N ARG A 232 -0.73 21.64 14.70
CA ARG A 232 -2.19 21.46 14.69
C ARG A 232 -2.63 20.17 14.00
N ARG A 233 -1.68 19.46 13.39
CA ARG A 233 -1.89 18.22 12.63
C ARG A 233 -2.94 18.39 11.53
N ALA A 234 -2.97 19.58 10.92
CA ALA A 234 -3.98 19.98 9.95
C ALA A 234 -3.39 21.02 9.00
N GLY A 235 -3.46 20.78 7.69
CA GLY A 235 -2.96 21.70 6.67
C GLY A 235 -1.99 21.06 5.69
N ARG A 236 -1.34 21.88 4.87
CA ARG A 236 -0.53 21.42 3.74
C ARG A 236 0.96 21.38 4.09
N LEU A 237 1.54 20.19 4.10
CA LEU A 237 2.96 19.96 4.31
C LEU A 237 3.72 19.66 2.99
N PRO A 238 5.04 19.92 2.92
CA PRO A 238 5.88 19.52 1.79
C PRO A 238 5.75 18.03 1.48
N ARG A 239 5.73 17.66 0.18
CA ARG A 239 5.53 16.27 -0.25
C ARG A 239 6.51 15.28 0.41
N ARG A 240 7.80 15.63 0.46
CA ARG A 240 8.85 14.78 1.07
C ARG A 240 8.69 14.65 2.58
N MET A 241 8.29 15.73 3.26
CA MET A 241 8.03 15.72 4.70
C MET A 241 6.85 14.80 5.04
N ARG A 242 5.75 14.86 4.26
CA ARG A 242 4.62 13.92 4.39
C ARG A 242 5.02 12.46 4.14
N ALA A 243 5.91 12.23 3.18
CA ALA A 243 6.40 10.88 2.88
C ALA A 243 7.15 10.29 4.09
N VAL A 244 8.08 11.05 4.70
CA VAL A 244 8.80 10.59 5.90
C VAL A 244 7.87 10.43 7.11
N ALA A 245 6.94 11.37 7.34
CA ALA A 245 5.95 11.26 8.42
C ALA A 245 5.09 9.98 8.29
N ARG A 246 4.61 9.69 7.08
CA ARG A 246 3.85 8.47 6.79
C ARG A 246 4.71 7.22 6.95
N HIS A 247 5.97 7.28 6.54
CA HIS A 247 6.93 6.18 6.68
C HIS A 247 7.12 5.79 8.15
N LEU A 248 7.30 6.78 9.03
CA LEU A 248 7.37 6.56 10.49
C LEU A 248 6.05 5.99 11.06
N TYR A 249 4.89 6.49 10.61
CA TYR A 249 3.59 5.95 11.01
C TYR A 249 3.44 4.47 10.66
N LEU A 250 3.78 4.10 9.42
CA LEU A 250 3.69 2.72 8.96
C LEU A 250 4.68 1.83 9.72
N ALA A 251 5.97 2.20 9.80
CA ALA A 251 6.95 1.43 10.56
C ALA A 251 6.47 1.11 12.00
N THR A 252 5.82 2.09 12.66
CA THR A 252 5.20 1.91 13.98
C THR A 252 4.02 0.94 13.93
N ALA A 253 3.07 1.13 13.01
CA ALA A 253 1.87 0.29 12.86
C ALA A 253 2.16 -1.16 12.43
N TYR A 254 3.36 -1.41 11.91
CA TYR A 254 3.84 -2.74 11.53
C TYR A 254 4.83 -3.33 12.55
N GLY A 255 5.11 -2.64 13.66
CA GLY A 255 5.99 -3.13 14.72
C GLY A 255 7.48 -3.17 14.36
N ASP A 256 7.91 -2.47 13.31
CA ASP A 256 9.32 -2.42 12.89
C ASP A 256 10.13 -1.48 13.80
N ALA A 257 10.51 -2.02 14.96
CA ALA A 257 11.26 -1.30 15.98
C ALA A 257 12.59 -0.74 15.46
N ALA A 258 13.28 -1.46 14.56
CA ALA A 258 14.57 -1.05 14.02
C ALA A 258 14.43 0.18 13.11
N GLU A 259 13.44 0.19 12.22
CA GLU A 259 13.20 1.31 11.32
C GLU A 259 12.63 2.53 12.07
N VAL A 260 11.73 2.31 13.05
CA VAL A 260 11.26 3.39 13.92
C VAL A 260 12.44 4.02 14.67
N ALA A 261 13.31 3.20 15.28
CA ALA A 261 14.51 3.69 15.95
C ALA A 261 15.41 4.50 15.00
N ARG A 262 15.68 3.98 13.80
CA ARG A 262 16.50 4.66 12.79
C ARG A 262 15.94 6.03 12.37
N LEU A 263 14.62 6.14 12.22
CA LEU A 263 13.96 7.40 11.85
C LEU A 263 13.99 8.42 13.00
N LEU A 264 13.82 7.95 14.24
CA LEU A 264 13.98 8.79 15.43
C LEU A 264 15.43 9.25 15.59
N ASP A 265 16.40 8.38 15.33
CA ASP A 265 17.84 8.70 15.34
C ASP A 265 18.22 9.70 14.23
N ALA A 266 17.51 9.67 13.10
CA ALA A 266 17.59 10.68 12.05
C ALA A 266 16.92 12.03 12.45
N GLY A 267 16.38 12.12 13.66
CA GLY A 267 15.83 13.35 14.24
C GLY A 267 14.39 13.65 13.85
N VAL A 268 13.67 12.74 13.16
CA VAL A 268 12.28 12.96 12.74
C VAL A 268 11.38 13.22 13.96
N ASP A 269 10.60 14.30 13.93
CA ASP A 269 9.65 14.62 15.02
C ASP A 269 8.45 13.67 15.00
N PRO A 270 8.26 12.81 16.03
CA PRO A 270 7.16 11.85 16.04
C PRO A 270 5.81 12.48 16.42
N ARG A 271 5.78 13.68 17.03
CA ARG A 271 4.57 14.27 17.63
C ARG A 271 3.57 14.76 16.61
N GLY A 272 4.05 15.21 15.45
CA GLY A 272 3.24 15.68 14.33
C GLY A 272 2.70 14.56 13.43
N VAL A 273 3.14 13.32 13.63
CA VAL A 273 2.76 12.19 12.76
C VAL A 273 1.35 11.69 13.06
N ARG A 274 0.48 11.69 12.05
CA ARG A 274 -0.89 11.18 12.17
C ARG A 274 -1.23 10.18 11.08
N GLY A 275 -1.99 9.16 11.48
CA GLY A 275 -2.67 8.24 10.60
C GLY A 275 -3.91 8.87 9.93
N PRO A 276 -4.56 8.15 9.01
CA PRO A 276 -5.70 8.65 8.23
C PRO A 276 -6.91 9.01 9.10
N GLN A 277 -7.09 8.30 10.22
CA GLN A 277 -8.17 8.53 11.19
C GLN A 277 -7.71 9.43 12.35
N GLY A 278 -6.62 10.18 12.21
CA GLY A 278 -6.10 11.03 13.29
C GLY A 278 -5.37 10.26 14.40
N GLN A 279 -5.07 8.98 14.17
CA GLN A 279 -4.32 8.12 15.11
C GLN A 279 -2.88 8.64 15.30
N SER A 280 -2.43 8.74 16.55
CA SER A 280 -1.00 8.96 16.84
C SER A 280 -0.20 7.66 16.68
N LEU A 281 1.13 7.75 16.72
CA LEU A 281 2.00 6.57 16.74
C LEU A 281 1.65 5.63 17.91
N LEU A 282 1.30 6.17 19.08
CA LEU A 282 0.94 5.34 20.23
C LEU A 282 -0.35 4.52 20.00
N HIS A 283 -1.30 5.02 19.20
CA HIS A 283 -2.54 4.27 18.89
C HIS A 283 -2.27 2.99 18.09
N VAL A 284 -1.17 2.99 17.34
CA VAL A 284 -0.79 1.91 16.43
C VAL A 284 0.49 1.20 16.88
N ALA A 285 1.01 1.51 18.07
CA ALA A 285 2.22 0.90 18.62
C ALA A 285 1.99 -0.51 19.20
N ASP A 286 0.88 -1.17 18.84
CA ASP A 286 0.58 -2.52 19.28
C ASP A 286 1.61 -3.51 18.69
N GLY A 287 2.24 -4.29 19.56
CA GLY A 287 3.33 -5.19 19.18
C GLY A 287 4.68 -4.52 18.88
N LEU A 288 4.82 -3.20 19.07
CA LEU A 288 6.11 -2.51 18.97
C LEU A 288 6.97 -2.82 20.22
N ASP A 289 8.29 -2.88 20.05
CA ASP A 289 9.23 -3.06 21.16
C ASP A 289 8.96 -2.02 22.27
N PRO A 290 8.71 -2.45 23.53
CA PRO A 290 8.50 -1.55 24.66
C PRO A 290 9.58 -0.48 24.83
N ALA A 291 10.84 -0.77 24.47
CA ALA A 291 11.92 0.21 24.50
C ALA A 291 11.69 1.36 23.50
N VAL A 292 11.18 1.04 22.30
CA VAL A 292 10.83 2.05 21.29
C VAL A 292 9.56 2.80 21.69
N VAL A 293 8.57 2.13 22.27
CA VAL A 293 7.39 2.80 22.84
C VAL A 293 7.80 3.81 23.92
N ARG A 294 8.76 3.44 24.78
CA ARG A 294 9.31 4.35 25.79
C ARG A 294 9.98 5.57 25.16
N ARG A 295 10.79 5.38 24.12
CA ARG A 295 11.39 6.49 23.36
C ARG A 295 10.34 7.43 22.76
N LEU A 296 9.23 6.91 22.24
CA LEU A 296 8.14 7.73 21.72
C LEU A 296 7.47 8.57 22.82
N LEU A 297 7.26 7.99 24.01
CA LEU A 297 6.75 8.72 25.17
C LEU A 297 7.73 9.79 25.66
N ASP A 298 9.02 9.46 25.73
CA ASP A 298 10.08 10.40 26.12
C ASP A 298 10.22 11.54 25.12
N ALA A 299 9.88 11.31 23.84
CA ALA A 299 9.76 12.33 22.81
C ALA A 299 8.49 13.21 22.95
N GLY A 300 7.69 13.03 24.00
CA GLY A 300 6.55 13.86 24.33
C GLY A 300 5.25 13.52 23.60
N LEU A 301 5.08 12.27 23.14
CA LEU A 301 3.79 11.84 22.60
C LEU A 301 2.75 11.74 23.71
N ASP A 302 1.63 12.44 23.53
CA ASP A 302 0.50 12.43 24.45
C ASP A 302 -0.24 11.07 24.41
N PRO A 303 -0.20 10.27 25.50
CA PRO A 303 -0.90 8.98 25.56
C PRO A 303 -2.43 9.16 25.66
N ASP A 304 -2.92 10.32 26.09
CA ASP A 304 -4.35 10.61 26.22
C ASP A 304 -4.97 11.22 24.96
N LEU A 305 -4.15 11.41 23.92
CA LEU A 305 -4.64 11.90 22.64
C LEU A 305 -5.73 10.99 22.10
N ARG A 306 -6.75 11.60 21.49
CA ARG A 306 -7.84 10.89 20.83
C ARG A 306 -7.69 10.91 19.31
N ASP A 307 -8.05 9.81 18.68
CA ASP A 307 -8.26 9.74 17.23
C ASP A 307 -9.62 10.38 16.83
N ASN A 308 -9.94 10.39 15.54
CA ASN A 308 -11.19 10.97 15.02
C ASN A 308 -12.45 10.22 15.51
N ASP A 309 -12.30 8.97 15.95
CA ASP A 309 -13.38 8.15 16.52
C ASP A 309 -13.50 8.36 18.04
N GLY A 310 -12.69 9.26 18.62
CA GLY A 310 -12.65 9.54 20.04
C GLY A 310 -11.96 8.45 20.88
N ARG A 311 -11.33 7.46 20.25
CA ARG A 311 -10.63 6.38 20.94
C ARG A 311 -9.36 6.92 21.57
N ARG A 312 -9.07 6.48 22.80
CA ARG A 312 -7.78 6.72 23.44
C ARG A 312 -6.80 5.63 23.05
N THR A 313 -5.53 5.98 23.06
CA THR A 313 -4.41 5.06 22.96
C THR A 313 -4.59 3.86 23.88
N ALA A 314 -4.48 2.64 23.34
CA ALA A 314 -4.53 1.41 24.13
C ALA A 314 -3.16 1.09 24.76
N LEU A 315 -2.61 1.99 25.58
CA LEU A 315 -1.52 1.62 26.47
C LEU A 315 -2.16 0.92 27.67
N ARG A 316 -2.12 -0.42 27.69
CA ARG A 316 -2.40 -1.17 28.92
C ARG A 316 -1.37 -0.74 29.95
N ARG A 317 -1.84 -0.18 31.07
CA ARG A 317 -1.01 0.09 32.25
C ARG A 317 -0.39 -1.19 32.80
#